data_AF-A0A6P0NFQ1-F1
#
_entry.id   AF-A0A6P0NFQ1-F1
#
_cell.length_a   1.000
_cell.length_b   1.000
_cell.length_c   1.000
_cell.angle_alpha   90.00
_cell.angle_beta   90.00
_cell.angle_gamma   90.00
#
_symmetry.space_group_name_H-M   'P 1'
#
loop_
_entity.id
_entity.type
_entity.pdbx_description
1 polymer ?
#
loop_
_entity_poly.entity_id
_entity_poly.type
_entity_poly.pdbx_seq_one_letter_code
_entity_poly.pdbx_strand_id
1 'polypeptide(L)' 'TALMAAVIPNLLFVVRPEISKRDFVSDSLEQLAQHNAQLLGLVVNGVETKSKPYLYRSSDTLVKS' A
#
# COMPACT_ATOMS: atom_id res chain seq x y z
N THR A 1 18.76 8.99 -17.84
CA THR A 1 17.51 8.20 -17.78
C THR A 1 16.35 9.15 -17.89
N ALA A 2 15.40 8.94 -18.80
CA ALA A 2 14.24 9.81 -18.93
C ALA A 2 13.20 9.44 -17.86
N LEU A 3 12.93 10.34 -16.92
CA LEU A 3 11.93 10.14 -15.88
C LEU A 3 10.57 10.62 -16.40
N MET A 4 9.61 9.72 -16.58
CA MET A 4 8.24 10.08 -17.01
C MET A 4 7.58 11.09 -16.06
N ALA A 5 7.96 11.07 -14.79
CA ALA A 5 7.49 12.01 -13.77
C ALA A 5 7.93 13.47 -13.99
N ALA A 6 8.90 13.74 -14.87
CA ALA A 6 9.24 15.11 -15.29
C ALA A 6 8.27 15.66 -16.35
N VAL A 7 7.54 14.79 -17.05
CA VAL A 7 6.66 15.14 -18.17
C VAL A 7 5.18 15.01 -17.77
N ILE A 8 4.87 14.08 -16.86
CA ILE A 8 3.51 13.83 -16.39
C ILE A 8 3.22 14.71 -15.17
N PRO A 9 2.30 15.68 -15.27
CA PRO A 9 1.80 16.37 -14.08
C PRO A 9 0.91 15.41 -13.28
N ASN A 10 0.84 15.63 -11.97
CA ASN A 10 -0.06 14.94 -11.04
C ASN A 10 0.24 13.46 -10.80
N LEU A 11 1.22 13.19 -9.94
CA LEU A 11 1.67 11.84 -9.62
C LEU A 11 1.11 11.35 -8.28
N LEU A 12 0.73 10.08 -8.22
CA LEU A 12 0.31 9.40 -6.99
C LEU A 12 1.39 8.41 -6.57
N PHE A 13 1.92 8.56 -5.36
CA PHE A 13 2.94 7.65 -4.83
C PHE A 13 2.26 6.54 -4.02
N VAL A 14 2.55 5.26 -4.30
CA VAL A 14 1.91 4.13 -3.62
C VAL A 14 2.92 3.40 -2.75
N VAL A 15 2.61 3.21 -1.47
CA VAL A 15 3.40 2.45 -0.51
C VAL A 15 2.61 1.23 -0.07
N ARG A 16 3.25 0.05 -0.06
CA ARG A 16 2.66 -1.16 0.51
C ARG A 16 3.37 -1.50 1.82
N PRO A 17 2.67 -1.47 2.97
CA PRO A 17 3.22 -1.98 4.23
C PRO A 17 3.74 -3.42 4.04
N GLU A 18 4.75 -3.82 4.82
CA GLU A 18 5.45 -5.12 4.73
C GLU A 18 6.30 -5.37 3.47
N ILE A 19 6.10 -4.64 2.38
CA ILE A 19 6.89 -4.79 1.13
C ILE A 19 7.81 -3.58 0.92
N SER A 20 7.23 -2.38 1.02
CA SER A 20 7.95 -1.13 0.82
C SER A 20 8.75 -0.78 2.07
N LYS A 21 10.05 -1.07 2.04
CA LYS A 21 11.00 -0.71 3.10
C LYS A 21 11.18 0.81 3.16
N ARG A 22 11.38 1.34 4.38
CA ARG A 22 11.51 2.78 4.66
C ARG A 22 12.55 3.47 3.78
N ASP A 23 13.74 2.90 3.69
CA ASP A 23 14.86 3.53 2.98
C ASP A 23 14.54 3.68 1.49
N PHE A 24 13.99 2.63 0.87
CA PHE A 24 13.57 2.65 -0.53
C PHE A 24 12.44 3.66 -0.80
N VAL A 25 11.52 3.85 0.14
CA VAL A 25 10.47 4.88 0.03
C VAL A 25 11.10 6.28 0.07
N SER A 26 12.04 6.51 0.99
CA SER A 26 12.75 7.78 1.12
C SER A 26 13.57 8.11 -0.13
N ASP A 27 14.39 7.17 -0.59
CA ASP A 27 15.24 7.33 -1.78
C ASP A 27 14.40 7.63 -3.03
N SER A 28 13.25 6.94 -3.17
CA SER A 28 12.34 7.17 -4.30
C SER A 28 11.68 8.56 -4.25
N LEU A 29 11.33 9.04 -3.05
CA LEU A 29 10.80 10.39 -2.87
C LEU A 29 11.86 11.46 -3.16
N GLU A 30 13.10 11.26 -2.72
CA GLU A 30 14.21 12.16 -3.05
C GLU A 30 14.47 12.23 -4.56
N GLN A 31 14.46 11.08 -5.25
CA GLN A 31 14.58 11.06 -6.71
C GLN A 31 13.46 11.83 -7.41
N LEU A 32 12.22 11.69 -6.94
CA LEU A 32 11.09 12.45 -7.48
C LEU A 32 11.26 13.96 -7.24
N ALA A 33 11.73 14.35 -6.04
CA ALA A 33 12.01 15.74 -5.70
C ALA A 33 13.13 16.33 -6.58
N GLN A 34 14.21 15.58 -6.82
CA GLN A 34 15.31 16.00 -7.70
C GLN A 34 14.86 16.28 -9.14
N HIS A 35 13.81 15.60 -9.58
CA HIS A 35 13.23 15.78 -10.92
C HIS A 35 12.04 16.75 -10.95
N ASN A 36 11.80 17.52 -9.88
CA ASN A 36 10.69 18.47 -9.75
C ASN A 36 9.32 17.84 -10.03
N ALA A 37 9.15 16.57 -9.68
CA ALA A 37 7.91 15.85 -9.88
C ALA A 37 6.82 16.37 -8.94
N GLN A 38 5.63 16.67 -9.48
CA GLN A 38 4.51 17.13 -8.67
C GLN A 38 3.71 15.93 -8.13
N LEU A 39 3.84 15.67 -6.83
CA LEU A 39 3.04 14.66 -6.13
C LEU A 39 1.69 15.24 -5.71
N LEU A 40 0.61 14.60 -6.15
CA LEU A 40 -0.75 14.84 -5.64
C LEU A 40 -0.93 14.29 -4.23
N GLY A 41 -0.27 13.17 -3.94
CA GLY A 41 -0.41 12.51 -2.65
C GLY A 41 0.23 11.14 -2.57
N LEU A 42 0.10 10.57 -1.37
CA LEU A 42 0.62 9.27 -0.97
C LEU A 42 -0.55 8.34 -0.65
N VAL A 43 -0.57 7.16 -1.28
CA VAL A 43 -1.54 6.10 -1.00
C VAL A 43 -0.85 4.95 -0.31
N VAL A 44 -1.38 4.53 0.83
CA VAL A 44 -0.95 3.31 1.50
C VAL A 44 -1.89 2.17 1.09
N ASN A 45 -1.39 1.22 0.30
CA ASN A 45 -2.16 0.11 -0.24
C ASN A 45 -1.83 -1.21 0.49
N GLY A 46 -2.86 -2.01 0.79
CA GLY A 46 -2.68 -3.29 1.47
C GLY A 46 -2.39 -3.16 2.96
N VAL A 47 -2.89 -2.10 3.60
CA VAL A 47 -2.96 -2.06 5.08
C VAL A 47 -3.85 -3.20 5.52
N GLU A 48 -3.30 -4.18 6.23
CA GLU A 48 -4.11 -5.22 6.87
C GLU A 48 -5.06 -4.55 7.86
N THR A 49 -6.34 -4.50 7.51
CA THR A 49 -7.37 -4.25 8.50
C THR A 49 -7.46 -5.52 9.32
N LYS A 50 -7.24 -5.45 10.63
CA LYS A 50 -7.34 -6.61 11.53
C LYS A 50 -8.64 -7.34 11.23
N SER A 51 -8.56 -8.43 10.48
CA SER A 51 -9.71 -9.25 10.16
C SER A 51 -10.17 -9.82 11.48
N LYS A 52 -11.35 -9.39 11.97
CA LYS A 52 -12.00 -10.11 13.06
C LYS A 52 -12.08 -11.58 12.61
N PRO A 53 -11.51 -12.53 13.36
CA PRO A 53 -11.66 -13.93 12.98
C PRO A 53 -13.15 -14.24 12.94
N TYR A 54 -13.61 -14.91 11.87
CA TYR A 54 -14.96 -15.45 11.81
C TYR A 54 -15.10 -16.46 12.96
N LEU A 55 -15.87 -16.11 13.99
CA LEU A 55 -16.20 -17.01 15.09
C LEU A 55 -17.23 -18.03 14.57
N TYR A 56 -16.75 -19.20 14.15
CA TYR A 56 -17.63 -20.33 13.90
C TYR A 56 -18.12 -20.87 15.25
N ARG A 57 -19.34 -20.50 15.65
CA ARG A 57 -20.03 -21.13 16.78
C ARG A 57 -20.59 -22.46 16.27
N SER A 58 -19.86 -23.54 16.53
CA SER A 58 -20.38 -24.90 16.42
C SER A 58 -21.50 -25.06 17.46
N SER A 59 -22.74 -24.80 17.07
CA SER A 59 -23.88 -25.18 17.89
C SER A 59 -24.04 -26.69 17.80
N ASP A 60 -23.77 -27.36 18.92
CA ASP A 60 -24.12 -28.76 19.20
C ASP A 60 -25.53 -29.08 18.71
N THR A 61 -25.65 -29.69 17.54
CA THR A 61 -26.84 -30.47 17.19
C THR A 61 -26.36 -31.75 16.53
N LEU A 62 -26.27 -32.79 17.37
CA LEU A 62 -26.10 -34.18 17.00
C LEU A 62 -27.18 -34.56 15.97
N VAL A 63 -26.80 -34.70 14.70
CA VAL A 63 -27.62 -35.44 13.74
C VAL A 63 -27.23 -36.92 13.89
N LYS A 64 -28.05 -37.67 14.64
CA LYS A 64 -27.96 -39.13 14.70
C LYS A 64 -28.20 -39.71 13.31
N SER A 65 -27.27 -40.56 12.89
CA SER A 65 -27.34 -41.44 11.72
C SER A 65 -28.49 -42.44 11.84
#